data_AF-A0A1V9H3T6-F1
#
_entry.id   AF-A0A1V9H3T6-F1
#
_cell.length_a   1.000
_cell.length_b   1.000
_cell.length_c   1.000
_cell.angle_alpha   90.00
_cell.angle_beta   90.00
_cell.angle_gamma   90.00
#
_symmetry.space_group_name_H-M   'P 1'
#
loop_
_entity.id
_entity.type
_entity.pdbx_description
1 polymer ?
#
loop_
_entity_poly.entity_id
_entity_poly.type
_entity_poly.pdbx_seq_one_letter_code
_entity_poly.pdbx_strand_id
1 'polypeptide(L)'
;MLWKLLAVVAVVALVAGSPAWAQGGSIPPTAIESGGWERQHLGDYVSEPGEPLPAFLKRAGVALHDYTSRTGNEACAMVATNSTLFSIRLGTDGVQRGCAVHHNDVLPGFRANGETIHSHPPRTTRLTARDMAWMKAYGLSMSGWSLNRKRGFSPDDVAGGPGWLVENKKLSHQADGQTTEWGAIAKGLAPQP
;
A
#
# COMPACT_ATOMS: atom_id res chain seq x y z
N MET A 1 39.13 72.79 -3.37
CA MET A 1 38.22 73.75 -2.70
C MET A 1 36.83 73.13 -2.64
N LEU A 2 36.15 73.27 -1.50
CA LEU A 2 34.74 72.92 -1.21
C LEU A 2 34.37 71.41 -1.23
N TRP A 3 34.00 70.73 -0.14
CA TRP A 3 32.91 70.86 0.87
C TRP A 3 31.51 70.40 0.42
N LYS A 4 30.96 69.48 1.25
CA LYS A 4 29.55 69.19 1.62
C LYS A 4 28.75 68.24 0.71
N LEU A 5 28.46 67.01 1.16
CA LEU A 5 27.36 66.53 2.06
C LEU A 5 26.01 66.36 1.34
N LEU A 6 25.53 65.12 1.24
CA LEU A 6 24.13 64.75 1.55
C LEU A 6 23.95 63.21 1.53
N ALA A 7 23.36 62.71 2.61
CA ALA A 7 23.03 61.32 2.89
C ALA A 7 21.70 60.92 2.23
N VAL A 8 21.57 59.69 1.72
CA VAL A 8 20.27 59.01 1.56
C VAL A 8 20.46 57.49 1.66
N VAL A 9 19.92 56.94 2.77
CA VAL A 9 19.25 55.64 2.95
C VAL A 9 19.87 54.40 2.28
N ALA A 10 20.48 53.55 3.11
CA ALA A 10 20.76 52.15 2.77
C ALA A 10 19.43 51.34 2.75
N VAL A 11 19.04 50.87 1.57
CA VAL A 11 18.06 49.78 1.42
C VAL A 11 18.85 48.49 1.27
N VAL A 12 18.90 47.70 2.34
CA VAL A 12 19.42 46.33 2.30
C VAL A 12 18.31 45.44 1.75
N ALA A 13 18.42 45.07 0.47
CA ALA A 13 17.66 43.97 -0.10
C ALA A 13 18.55 42.71 -0.13
N LEU A 14 18.40 41.86 0.88
CA LEU A 14 18.89 40.48 0.82
C LEU A 14 17.99 39.71 -0.15
N VAL A 15 18.49 39.37 -1.33
CA VAL A 15 17.95 38.28 -2.15
C VAL A 15 18.76 37.03 -1.82
N ALA A 16 18.37 36.35 -0.74
CA ALA A 16 18.81 34.99 -0.47
C ALA A 16 17.86 34.03 -1.21
N GLY A 17 18.26 33.62 -2.40
CA GLY A 17 17.69 32.44 -3.05
C GLY A 17 18.17 31.19 -2.31
N SER A 18 17.27 30.51 -1.62
CA SER A 18 17.49 29.16 -1.11
C SER A 18 16.24 28.33 -1.38
N PRO A 19 16.39 27.05 -1.78
CA PRO A 19 15.27 26.18 -2.10
C PRO A 19 14.38 26.00 -0.87
N ALA A 20 13.08 26.12 -1.08
CA ALA A 20 12.06 25.90 -0.06
C ALA A 20 12.14 24.45 0.46
N TRP A 21 12.84 24.26 1.56
CA TRP A 21 12.62 23.17 2.50
C TRP A 21 11.74 23.75 3.59
N ALA A 22 10.45 23.47 3.54
CA ALA A 22 9.53 23.73 4.63
C ALA A 22 9.20 22.40 5.30
N GLN A 23 9.75 22.27 6.51
CA GLN A 23 9.27 21.53 7.68
C GLN A 23 8.87 20.06 7.53
N GLY A 24 9.74 19.21 8.07
CA GLY A 24 9.33 17.98 8.72
C GLY A 24 8.35 18.30 9.87
N GLY A 25 7.10 17.88 9.67
CA GLY A 25 6.17 17.59 10.75
C GLY A 25 6.01 16.08 10.81
N SER A 26 6.35 15.48 11.94
CA SER A 26 6.06 14.09 12.23
C SER A 26 4.54 13.90 12.23
N ILE A 27 3.98 13.41 11.13
CA ILE A 27 2.58 12.97 11.10
C ILE A 27 2.56 11.61 11.82
N PRO A 28 1.87 11.45 12.96
CA PRO A 28 1.69 10.14 13.56
C PRO A 28 0.93 9.23 12.57
N PRO A 29 1.21 7.92 12.53
CA PRO A 29 0.50 6.99 11.65
C PRO A 29 -0.87 6.70 12.26
N THR A 30 -1.78 7.66 12.19
CA THR A 30 -3.18 7.48 12.57
C THR A 30 -4.00 7.76 11.32
N ALA A 31 -4.64 6.70 10.82
CA ALA A 31 -5.76 6.70 9.88
C ALA A 31 -5.72 7.76 8.76
N ILE A 32 -5.45 7.33 7.53
CA ILE A 32 -5.85 8.12 6.36
C ILE A 32 -7.39 8.09 6.34
N GLU A 33 -8.03 9.09 6.95
CA GLU A 33 -9.47 9.27 6.97
C GLU A 33 -9.97 9.52 5.54
N SER A 34 -10.28 8.43 4.85
CA SER A 34 -10.89 8.44 3.52
C SER A 34 -12.39 8.29 3.71
N GLY A 35 -13.12 9.39 3.93
CA GLY A 35 -14.58 9.39 3.76
C GLY A 35 -15.40 8.46 4.68
N GLY A 36 -14.95 8.19 5.91
CA GLY A 36 -15.74 7.51 6.94
C GLY A 36 -15.41 6.05 7.23
N TRP A 37 -14.30 5.51 6.70
CA TRP A 37 -13.71 4.26 7.18
C TRP A 37 -12.24 4.44 7.50
N GLU A 38 -11.81 3.84 8.60
CA GLU A 38 -10.42 3.78 9.01
C GLU A 38 -9.80 2.49 8.48
N ARG A 39 -8.66 2.62 7.80
CA ARG A 39 -7.81 1.49 7.42
C ARG A 39 -7.29 0.81 8.68
N GLN A 40 -7.46 -0.50 8.76
CA GLN A 40 -7.02 -1.30 9.89
C GLN A 40 -5.62 -1.85 9.62
N HIS A 41 -4.72 -1.70 10.60
CA HIS A 41 -3.42 -2.36 10.60
C HIS A 41 -3.56 -3.82 11.06
N LEU A 42 -2.97 -4.75 10.31
CA LEU A 42 -3.05 -6.19 10.56
C LEU A 42 -1.71 -6.78 11.00
N GLY A 43 -0.61 -6.06 10.81
CA GLY A 43 0.73 -6.47 11.23
C GLY A 43 1.83 -5.99 10.29
N ASP A 44 3.03 -5.87 10.85
CA ASP A 44 4.23 -5.53 10.10
C ASP A 44 5.09 -6.80 9.91
N TYR A 45 5.64 -6.99 8.71
CA TYR A 45 6.41 -8.19 8.36
C TYR A 45 7.69 -7.80 7.63
N VAL A 46 8.79 -8.48 7.96
CA VAL A 46 10.12 -8.27 7.39
C VAL A 46 10.71 -9.61 6.99
N SER A 47 11.44 -9.66 5.87
CA SER A 47 12.11 -10.86 5.39
C SER A 47 13.30 -11.25 6.26
N GLU A 48 13.78 -12.49 6.14
CA GLU A 48 15.12 -12.83 6.66
C GLU A 48 16.21 -12.20 5.78
N PRO A 49 17.44 -12.01 6.29
CA PRO A 49 18.61 -11.70 5.47
C PRO A 49 18.81 -12.72 4.35
N GLY A 50 18.94 -12.25 3.11
CA GLY A 50 19.14 -13.09 1.93
C GLY A 50 17.92 -13.88 1.46
N GLU A 51 16.75 -13.70 2.09
CA GLU A 51 15.51 -14.33 1.65
C GLU A 51 15.03 -13.72 0.32
N PRO A 52 14.80 -14.53 -0.74
CA PRO A 52 14.22 -14.02 -1.98
C PRO A 52 12.80 -13.48 -1.77
N LEU A 53 12.44 -12.39 -2.45
CA LEU A 53 11.10 -11.78 -2.35
C LEU A 53 9.93 -12.78 -2.46
N PRO A 54 9.90 -13.73 -3.43
CA PRO A 54 8.80 -14.69 -3.52
C PRO A 54 8.71 -15.63 -2.31
N ALA A 55 9.84 -15.95 -1.67
CA ALA A 55 9.85 -16.79 -0.47
C ALA A 55 9.29 -16.01 0.74
N PHE A 56 9.72 -14.75 0.90
CA PHE A 56 9.17 -13.83 1.90
C PHE A 56 7.65 -13.68 1.75
N LEU A 57 7.18 -13.37 0.54
CA LEU A 57 5.75 -13.17 0.28
C LEU A 57 4.93 -14.46 0.41
N LYS A 58 5.51 -15.65 0.21
CA LYS A 58 4.83 -16.91 0.54
C LYS A 58 4.60 -17.07 2.04
N ARG A 59 5.54 -16.64 2.89
CA ARG A 59 5.36 -16.70 4.35
C ARG A 59 4.39 -15.62 4.83
N ALA A 60 4.54 -14.39 4.34
CA ALA A 60 3.63 -13.29 4.64
C ALA A 60 2.19 -13.55 4.12
N GLY A 61 2.08 -14.22 2.96
CA GLY A 61 0.80 -14.60 2.34
C GLY A 61 -0.12 -15.44 3.21
N VAL A 62 0.39 -16.10 4.24
CA VAL A 62 -0.43 -16.80 5.25
C VAL A 62 -1.30 -15.82 6.03
N ALA A 63 -0.74 -14.69 6.47
CA ALA A 63 -1.50 -13.69 7.22
C ALA A 63 -2.62 -13.09 6.36
N LEU A 64 -2.33 -12.80 5.08
CA LEU A 64 -3.31 -12.32 4.12
C LEU A 64 -4.43 -13.35 3.90
N HIS A 65 -4.06 -14.61 3.68
CA HIS A 65 -5.01 -15.70 3.47
C HIS A 65 -5.89 -15.94 4.71
N ASP A 66 -5.31 -15.96 5.90
CA ASP A 66 -6.01 -16.25 7.14
C ASP A 66 -6.96 -15.10 7.53
N TYR A 67 -6.55 -13.85 7.30
CA TYR A 67 -7.45 -12.71 7.48
C TYR A 67 -8.64 -12.79 6.51
N THR A 68 -8.36 -12.99 5.23
CA THR A 68 -9.38 -13.01 4.17
C THR A 68 -10.35 -14.17 4.34
N SER A 69 -9.85 -15.35 4.71
CA SER A 69 -10.68 -16.54 4.91
C SER A 69 -11.60 -16.41 6.12
N ARG A 70 -11.19 -15.69 7.16
CA ARG A 70 -12.00 -15.45 8.36
C ARG A 70 -13.04 -14.36 8.17
N THR A 71 -12.71 -13.32 7.42
CA THR A 71 -13.53 -12.09 7.36
C THR A 71 -14.28 -11.92 6.04
N GLY A 72 -13.80 -12.53 4.97
CA GLY A 72 -14.24 -12.25 3.60
C GLY A 72 -13.68 -10.94 3.02
N ASN A 73 -12.87 -10.18 3.77
CA ASN A 73 -12.32 -8.90 3.33
C ASN A 73 -10.92 -9.07 2.74
N GLU A 74 -10.58 -8.23 1.77
CA GLU A 74 -9.23 -8.15 1.21
C GLU A 74 -8.26 -7.56 2.24
N ALA A 75 -7.04 -8.09 2.26
CA ALA A 75 -5.90 -7.50 2.95
C ALA A 75 -4.86 -7.12 1.89
N CYS A 76 -4.18 -5.99 2.08
CA CYS A 76 -3.20 -5.50 1.12
C CYS A 76 -2.06 -4.73 1.77
N ALA A 77 -0.95 -4.64 1.05
CA ALA A 77 0.21 -3.86 1.45
C ALA A 77 1.00 -3.36 0.24
N MET A 78 1.78 -2.31 0.46
CA MET A 78 2.89 -1.95 -0.41
C MET A 78 4.07 -2.87 -0.08
N VAL A 79 4.72 -3.44 -1.11
CA VAL A 79 5.98 -4.15 -0.93
C VAL A 79 7.10 -3.11 -0.87
N ALA A 80 7.98 -3.25 0.11
CA ALA A 80 9.05 -2.30 0.34
C ALA A 80 10.40 -3.01 0.52
N THR A 81 11.49 -2.28 0.27
CA THR A 81 12.85 -2.78 0.47
C THR A 81 13.76 -1.70 1.06
N ASN A 82 14.76 -2.12 1.82
CA ASN A 82 15.85 -1.26 2.28
C ASN A 82 17.18 -1.62 1.59
N SER A 83 17.14 -2.27 0.42
CA SER A 83 18.22 -2.92 -0.34
C SER A 83 18.72 -4.28 0.18
N THR A 84 18.54 -4.57 1.47
CA THR A 84 19.01 -5.83 2.08
C THR A 84 17.85 -6.76 2.46
N LEU A 85 16.72 -6.16 2.86
CA LEU A 85 15.52 -6.85 3.32
C LEU A 85 14.30 -6.36 2.53
N PHE A 86 13.26 -7.17 2.57
CA PHE A 86 11.92 -6.80 2.14
C PHE A 86 11.01 -6.58 3.36
N SER A 87 9.99 -5.75 3.21
CA SER A 87 8.93 -5.61 4.20
C SER A 87 7.58 -5.34 3.58
N ILE A 88 6.54 -5.60 4.38
CA ILE A 88 5.18 -5.14 4.12
C ILE A 88 4.57 -4.61 5.43
N ARG A 89 3.75 -3.57 5.33
CA ARG A 89 2.82 -3.14 6.39
C ARG A 89 1.43 -3.59 5.99
N LEU A 90 0.97 -4.68 6.57
CA LEU A 90 -0.29 -5.29 6.16
C LEU A 90 -1.46 -4.50 6.73
N GLY A 91 -2.40 -4.15 5.87
CA GLY A 91 -3.63 -3.49 6.26
C GLY A 91 -4.84 -3.95 5.47
N THR A 92 -5.98 -3.38 5.80
CA THR A 92 -7.26 -3.65 5.13
C THR A 92 -8.18 -2.45 5.27
N ASP A 93 -9.01 -2.22 4.25
CA ASP A 93 -10.08 -1.23 4.31
C ASP A 93 -11.40 -1.85 4.79
N GLY A 94 -11.38 -3.14 5.13
CA GLY A 94 -12.52 -3.89 5.66
C GLY A 94 -13.61 -4.15 4.62
N VAL A 95 -13.25 -4.25 3.34
CA VAL A 95 -14.16 -4.55 2.23
C VAL A 95 -13.69 -5.78 1.47
N GLN A 96 -14.63 -6.42 0.77
CA GLN A 96 -14.45 -7.68 0.05
C GLN A 96 -13.99 -7.46 -1.39
N ARG A 97 -14.18 -6.26 -1.93
CA ARG A 97 -13.64 -5.83 -3.22
C ARG A 97 -13.04 -4.45 -3.07
N GLY A 98 -11.71 -4.39 -3.10
CA GLY A 98 -10.96 -3.18 -2.93
C GLY A 98 -10.06 -3.24 -1.71
N CYS A 99 -8.85 -2.74 -1.86
CA CYS A 99 -7.97 -2.46 -0.75
C CYS A 99 -6.97 -1.41 -1.21
N ALA A 100 -7.09 -0.20 -0.70
CA ALA A 100 -6.22 0.89 -1.08
C ALA A 100 -4.80 0.63 -0.59
N VAL A 101 -3.82 0.89 -1.44
CA VAL A 101 -2.40 0.81 -1.09
C VAL A 101 -1.77 2.17 -1.35
N HIS A 102 -1.01 2.67 -0.37
CA HIS A 102 -0.32 3.95 -0.46
C HIS A 102 1.20 3.74 -0.53
N HIS A 103 1.88 4.42 -1.45
CA HIS A 103 3.34 4.30 -1.63
C HIS A 103 4.17 4.63 -0.38
N ASN A 104 3.64 5.49 0.50
CA ASN A 104 4.33 5.89 1.73
C ASN A 104 3.96 5.03 2.94
N ASP A 105 3.05 4.05 2.79
CA ASP A 105 2.67 3.12 3.86
C ASP A 105 3.68 1.96 3.94
N VAL A 106 4.90 2.29 4.33
CA VAL A 106 6.04 1.37 4.43
C VAL A 106 6.75 1.54 5.78
N LEU A 107 7.50 0.53 6.20
CA LEU A 107 8.24 0.59 7.47
C LEU A 107 9.33 1.67 7.43
N PRO A 108 9.66 2.31 8.57
CA PRO A 108 10.79 3.22 8.65
C PRO A 108 12.08 2.59 8.12
N GLY A 109 12.82 3.32 7.28
CA GLY A 109 14.05 2.83 6.65
C GLY A 109 13.85 1.97 5.40
N PHE A 110 12.61 1.61 5.06
CA PHE A 110 12.26 0.96 3.80
C PHE A 110 11.72 1.98 2.78
N ARG A 111 11.76 1.59 1.50
CA ARG A 111 11.21 2.35 0.38
C ARG A 111 10.33 1.41 -0.44
N ALA A 112 9.20 1.90 -0.94
CA ALA A 112 8.36 1.14 -1.87
C ALA A 112 9.19 0.63 -3.05
N ASN A 113 9.02 -0.65 -3.41
CA ASN A 113 9.69 -1.22 -4.58
C ASN A 113 8.85 -1.09 -5.88
N GLY A 114 7.64 -0.52 -5.78
CA GLY A 114 6.72 -0.35 -6.90
C GLY A 114 5.74 -1.52 -7.10
N GLU A 115 5.79 -2.54 -6.24
CA GLU A 115 4.88 -3.69 -6.29
C GLU A 115 3.94 -3.69 -5.08
N THR A 116 2.71 -4.15 -5.29
CA THR A 116 1.73 -4.35 -4.21
C THR A 116 1.55 -5.83 -3.92
N ILE A 117 0.96 -6.16 -2.78
CA ILE A 117 0.43 -7.49 -2.52
C ILE A 117 -0.98 -7.38 -1.95
N HIS A 118 -1.90 -8.21 -2.44
CA HIS A 118 -3.24 -8.33 -1.86
C HIS A 118 -3.76 -9.76 -1.85
N SER A 119 -4.85 -9.96 -1.12
CA SER A 119 -5.58 -11.22 -1.08
C SER A 119 -7.00 -11.08 -1.59
N HIS A 120 -7.49 -12.20 -2.09
CA HIS A 120 -8.78 -12.32 -2.73
C HIS A 120 -9.73 -13.20 -1.91
N PRO A 121 -10.97 -12.76 -1.59
CA PRO A 121 -11.97 -13.61 -0.95
C PRO A 121 -12.46 -14.73 -1.88
N PRO A 122 -13.30 -15.65 -1.37
CA PRO A 122 -13.94 -16.66 -2.21
C PRO A 122 -14.60 -16.07 -3.46
N ARG A 123 -14.60 -16.84 -4.55
CA ARG A 123 -15.01 -16.38 -5.90
C ARG A 123 -16.40 -15.74 -5.92
N THR A 124 -17.32 -16.30 -5.16
CA THR A 124 -18.67 -15.78 -5.02
C THR A 124 -18.80 -15.17 -3.64
N THR A 125 -18.93 -13.85 -3.60
CA THR A 125 -19.03 -13.10 -2.34
C THR A 125 -20.15 -12.07 -2.45
N ARG A 126 -20.96 -11.96 -1.39
CA ARG A 126 -22.04 -10.97 -1.31
C ARG A 126 -21.50 -9.70 -0.67
N LEU A 127 -21.54 -8.62 -1.44
CA LEU A 127 -21.11 -7.28 -1.07
C LEU A 127 -21.97 -6.72 0.05
N THR A 128 -21.34 -5.92 0.87
CA THR A 128 -21.95 -5.20 1.98
C THR A 128 -22.19 -3.75 1.62
N ALA A 129 -22.93 -3.02 2.47
CA ALA A 129 -23.06 -1.58 2.33
C ALA A 129 -21.70 -0.85 2.43
N ARG A 130 -20.74 -1.43 3.16
CA ARG A 130 -19.38 -0.89 3.28
C ARG A 130 -18.62 -0.99 1.96
N ASP A 131 -18.74 -2.10 1.24
CA ASP A 131 -18.18 -2.25 -0.11
C ASP A 131 -18.72 -1.18 -1.04
N MET A 132 -20.04 -0.95 -1.03
CA MET A 132 -20.68 0.06 -1.87
C MET A 132 -20.21 1.48 -1.52
N ALA A 133 -20.06 1.79 -0.23
CA ALA A 133 -19.54 3.08 0.22
C ALA A 133 -18.07 3.29 -0.18
N TRP A 134 -17.24 2.25 -0.02
CA TRP A 134 -15.84 2.27 -0.43
C TRP A 134 -15.70 2.52 -1.92
N MET A 135 -16.36 1.71 -2.74
CA MET A 135 -16.35 1.88 -4.20
C MET A 135 -16.81 3.29 -4.61
N LYS A 136 -17.86 3.82 -3.99
CA LYS A 136 -18.34 5.18 -4.27
C LYS A 136 -17.27 6.25 -4.00
N ALA A 137 -16.54 6.19 -2.88
CA ALA A 137 -15.52 7.22 -2.63
C ALA A 137 -14.29 7.09 -3.54
N TYR A 138 -13.99 5.89 -4.02
CA TYR A 138 -12.93 5.67 -5.03
C TYR A 138 -13.43 5.86 -6.47
N GLY A 139 -14.65 6.37 -6.68
CA GLY A 139 -15.20 6.65 -8.00
C GLY A 139 -15.49 5.39 -8.83
N LEU A 140 -15.59 4.23 -8.20
CA LEU A 140 -15.87 2.96 -8.83
C LEU A 140 -17.38 2.71 -8.84
N SER A 141 -17.94 2.38 -10.00
CA SER A 141 -19.34 1.99 -10.14
C SER A 141 -19.48 0.47 -10.26
N MET A 142 -20.42 -0.11 -9.52
CA MET A 142 -20.84 -1.49 -9.71
C MET A 142 -22.36 -1.61 -9.78
N SER A 143 -22.81 -2.55 -10.59
CA SER A 143 -24.18 -3.04 -10.59
C SER A 143 -24.27 -4.31 -9.74
N GLY A 144 -25.21 -4.34 -8.81
CA GLY A 144 -25.52 -5.52 -8.00
C GLY A 144 -24.75 -5.64 -6.67
N TRP A 145 -25.16 -6.63 -5.89
CA TRP A 145 -24.69 -6.88 -4.52
C TRP A 145 -23.88 -8.17 -4.39
N SER A 146 -23.47 -8.76 -5.52
CA SER A 146 -22.74 -10.00 -5.56
C SER A 146 -21.57 -9.88 -6.53
N LEU A 147 -20.40 -10.28 -6.06
CA LEU A 147 -19.22 -10.46 -6.90
C LEU A 147 -19.13 -11.92 -7.31
N ASN A 148 -19.02 -12.19 -8.61
CA ASN A 148 -18.60 -13.49 -9.13
C ASN A 148 -17.30 -13.29 -9.91
N ARG A 149 -16.17 -13.42 -9.22
CA ARG A 149 -14.86 -13.12 -9.79
C ARG A 149 -14.29 -14.31 -10.57
N LYS A 150 -13.59 -14.02 -11.66
CA LYS A 150 -12.64 -14.98 -12.24
C LYS A 150 -11.49 -15.21 -11.25
N ARG A 151 -10.81 -16.36 -11.33
CA ARG A 151 -9.59 -16.57 -10.54
C ARG A 151 -8.47 -15.69 -11.07
N GLY A 152 -7.52 -15.38 -10.20
CA GLY A 152 -6.37 -14.54 -10.52
C GLY A 152 -6.68 -13.04 -10.45
N PHE A 153 -5.80 -12.25 -11.05
CA PHE A 153 -5.89 -10.80 -11.12
C PHE A 153 -7.10 -10.35 -11.94
N SER A 154 -7.81 -9.36 -11.44
CA SER A 154 -8.85 -8.62 -12.15
C SER A 154 -8.23 -7.59 -13.11
N PRO A 155 -9.01 -7.06 -14.07
CA PRO A 155 -8.53 -5.96 -14.92
C PRO A 155 -8.09 -4.73 -14.12
N ASP A 156 -8.77 -4.42 -13.01
CA ASP A 156 -8.40 -3.29 -12.14
C ASP A 156 -7.06 -3.55 -11.44
N ASP A 157 -6.79 -4.80 -11.01
CA ASP A 157 -5.49 -5.17 -10.43
C ASP A 157 -4.36 -4.98 -11.45
N VAL A 158 -4.56 -5.44 -12.68
CA VAL A 158 -3.58 -5.30 -13.77
C VAL A 158 -3.34 -3.83 -14.12
N ALA A 159 -4.40 -3.01 -14.11
CA ALA A 159 -4.31 -1.57 -14.34
C ALA A 159 -3.60 -0.82 -13.20
N GLY A 160 -3.61 -1.38 -11.98
CA GLY A 160 -2.93 -0.85 -10.80
C GLY A 160 -1.40 -0.97 -10.85
N GLY A 161 -0.86 -1.73 -11.80
CA GLY A 161 0.58 -1.97 -11.96
C GLY A 161 1.01 -3.35 -11.44
N PRO A 162 2.33 -3.62 -11.40
CA PRO A 162 2.86 -4.90 -10.96
C PRO A 162 2.44 -5.24 -9.53
N GLY A 163 2.12 -6.51 -9.29
CA GLY A 163 1.66 -6.92 -7.97
C GLY A 163 1.58 -8.42 -7.75
N TRP A 164 1.42 -8.77 -6.48
CA TRP A 164 1.34 -10.12 -5.96
C TRP A 164 -0.07 -10.40 -5.47
N LEU A 165 -0.55 -11.60 -5.73
CA LEU A 165 -1.88 -12.04 -5.35
C LEU A 165 -1.80 -13.31 -4.51
N VAL A 166 -2.49 -13.28 -3.37
CA VAL A 166 -2.79 -14.45 -2.56
C VAL A 166 -4.24 -14.86 -2.79
N GLU A 167 -4.44 -15.96 -3.51
CA GLU A 167 -5.75 -16.54 -3.76
C GLU A 167 -5.71 -18.06 -3.56
N ASN A 168 -6.68 -18.61 -2.83
CA ASN A 168 -6.83 -20.07 -2.65
C ASN A 168 -5.52 -20.77 -2.22
N LYS A 169 -4.84 -20.21 -1.21
CA LYS A 169 -3.56 -20.70 -0.65
C LYS A 169 -2.39 -20.72 -1.66
N LYS A 170 -2.49 -19.98 -2.75
CA LYS A 170 -1.42 -19.82 -3.74
C LYS A 170 -0.95 -18.38 -3.79
N LEU A 171 0.33 -18.20 -4.12
CA LEU A 171 0.92 -16.93 -4.49
C LEU A 171 1.08 -16.88 -6.02
N SER A 172 0.65 -15.79 -6.62
CA SER A 172 0.91 -15.45 -8.02
C SER A 172 1.47 -14.04 -8.13
N HIS A 173 2.21 -13.78 -9.20
CA HIS A 173 2.76 -12.47 -9.52
C HIS A 173 2.25 -12.03 -10.89
N GLN A 174 1.90 -10.76 -11.03
CA GLN A 174 1.61 -10.15 -12.32
C GLN A 174 2.55 -8.98 -12.57
N ALA A 175 3.19 -9.01 -13.74
CA ALA A 175 4.04 -7.93 -14.26
C ALA A 175 4.04 -8.02 -15.78
N ASP A 176 4.18 -6.88 -16.46
CA ASP A 176 4.31 -6.80 -17.93
C ASP A 176 3.22 -7.55 -18.71
N GLY A 177 1.99 -7.53 -18.18
CA GLY A 177 0.83 -8.22 -18.78
C GLY A 177 0.86 -9.75 -18.66
N GLN A 178 1.83 -10.32 -17.93
CA GLN A 178 1.92 -11.75 -17.68
C GLN A 178 1.59 -12.07 -16.23
N THR A 179 1.05 -13.27 -15.99
CA THR A 179 0.85 -13.82 -14.65
C THR A 179 1.66 -15.09 -14.49
N THR A 180 2.44 -15.16 -13.42
CA THR A 180 3.23 -16.34 -13.03
C THR A 180 2.70 -16.91 -11.72
N GLU A 181 2.37 -18.20 -11.69
CA GLU A 181 2.07 -18.90 -10.44
C GLU A 181 3.39 -19.26 -9.73
N TRP A 182 3.53 -18.85 -8.46
CA TRP A 182 4.68 -19.19 -7.63
C TRP A 182 4.43 -20.40 -6.73
N GLY A 183 3.21 -20.94 -6.72
CA GLY A 183 2.83 -22.13 -5.95
C GLY A 183 2.21 -21.81 -4.60
N ALA A 184 2.19 -22.79 -3.69
CA ALA A 184 1.53 -22.67 -2.39
C ALA A 184 2.22 -21.64 -1.48
N ILE A 185 1.41 -20.96 -0.65
CA ILE A 185 1.90 -20.20 0.51
C ILE A 185 2.58 -21.14 1.52
N ALA A 186 3.56 -20.63 2.25
CA ALA A 186 4.45 -21.43 3.09
C ALA A 186 4.00 -21.45 4.56
N LYS A 187 4.89 -21.81 5.49
CA LYS A 187 4.66 -21.61 6.93
C LYS A 187 4.65 -20.10 7.23
N GLY A 188 3.65 -19.64 7.99
CA GLY A 188 3.42 -18.22 8.23
C GLY A 188 4.49 -17.51 9.06
N LEU A 189 4.56 -16.18 8.92
CA LEU A 189 5.34 -15.28 9.77
C LEU A 189 4.55 -14.87 11.02
N ALA A 190 5.25 -14.65 12.13
CA ALA A 190 4.72 -13.84 13.22
C ALA A 190 4.84 -12.36 12.86
N PRO A 191 3.83 -11.52 13.17
CA PRO A 191 3.96 -10.07 13.01
C PRO A 191 5.09 -9.55 13.91
N GLN A 192 5.79 -8.53 13.44
CA GLN A 192 6.74 -7.77 14.27
C GLN A 192 5.97 -6.97 15.33
N PRO A 193 6.57 -6.77 16.52
CA PRO A 193 5.97 -6.00 17.61
C PRO A 193 5.81 -4.50 17.26
#